data_AF-A0A542YM64-F1
#
_entry.id   AF-A0A542YM64-F1
#
_cell.length_a   1.000
_cell.length_b   1.000
_cell.length_c   1.000
_cell.angle_alpha   90.00
_cell.angle_beta   90.00
_cell.angle_gamma   90.00
#
_symmetry.space_group_name_H-M   'P 1'
#
loop_
_entity.id
_entity.type
_entity.pdbx_description
1 polymer ?
#
loop_
_entity_poly.entity_id
_entity_poly.type
_entity_poly.pdbx_seq_one_letter_code
_entity_poly.pdbx_strand_id
1 'polypeptide(L)'
;MPSLKHPGVVIASAVLLLLALGLPWSASTLQHIPGWYSPGFCTPNFYSGTVDCTAGYFSPGMTLGSGEAHGVHVVARVFLVGALVLIGCALRLRQPVWLSVAGGAVLLGILLTGLAAQGGQLAALAGAALLLYAGLADRERAPRADGRVLP
;
A
#
# COMPACT_ATOMS: atom_id res chain seq x y z
N MET A 1 -5.43 -5.21 -37.29
CA MET A 1 -4.51 -5.16 -36.14
C MET A 1 -5.16 -4.31 -35.04
N PRO A 2 -5.53 -4.86 -33.87
CA PRO A 2 -6.14 -4.06 -32.81
C PRO A 2 -5.09 -3.09 -32.24
N SER A 3 -5.30 -1.79 -32.48
CA SER A 3 -4.55 -0.71 -31.85
C SER A 3 -5.17 -0.43 -30.49
N LEU A 4 -4.35 -0.28 -29.45
CA LEU A 4 -4.80 0.22 -28.14
C LEU A 4 -5.37 1.62 -28.34
N LYS A 5 -6.69 1.76 -28.23
CA LYS A 5 -7.37 3.04 -28.51
C LYS A 5 -7.23 4.06 -27.37
N HIS A 6 -6.74 3.62 -26.21
CA HIS A 6 -6.62 4.45 -25.01
C HIS A 6 -5.22 4.40 -24.39
N PRO A 7 -4.16 4.81 -25.11
CA PRO A 7 -2.80 4.80 -24.59
C PRO A 7 -2.67 5.68 -23.34
N GLY A 8 -3.41 6.79 -23.28
CA GLY A 8 -3.44 7.67 -22.10
C GLY A 8 -3.96 6.99 -20.84
N VAL A 9 -4.96 6.09 -20.96
CA VAL A 9 -5.53 5.37 -19.80
C VAL A 9 -4.53 4.35 -19.26
N VAL A 10 -3.80 3.67 -20.15
CA VAL A 10 -2.77 2.69 -19.76
C VAL A 10 -1.56 3.38 -19.14
N ILE A 11 -1.17 4.56 -19.64
CA ILE A 11 -0.10 5.35 -19.04
C ILE A 11 -0.53 5.87 -17.66
N ALA A 12 -1.75 6.42 -17.55
CA ALA A 12 -2.28 6.91 -16.29
C ALA A 12 -2.36 5.79 -15.23
N SER A 13 -2.78 4.58 -15.60
CA SER A 13 -2.80 3.44 -14.69
C SER A 13 -1.39 3.02 -14.27
N ALA A 14 -0.42 2.98 -15.20
CA ALA A 14 0.97 2.69 -14.86
C ALA A 14 1.56 3.73 -13.90
N VAL A 15 1.28 5.02 -14.11
CA VAL A 15 1.71 6.11 -13.22
C VAL A 15 1.07 5.95 -11.83
N LEU A 16 -0.22 5.64 -11.76
CA LEU A 16 -0.91 5.41 -10.49
C LEU A 16 -0.35 4.20 -9.73
N LEU A 17 0.00 3.11 -10.43
CA LEU A 17 0.63 1.96 -9.81
C LEU A 17 2.04 2.28 -9.30
N LEU A 18 2.83 3.03 -10.07
CA LEU A 18 4.14 3.51 -9.61
C LEU A 18 4.02 4.43 -8.40
N LEU A 19 3.02 5.32 -8.39
CA LEU A 19 2.74 6.18 -7.26
C LEU A 19 2.32 5.37 -6.03
N ALA A 20 1.47 4.35 -6.23
CA ALA A 20 1.05 3.44 -5.17
C ALA A 20 2.22 2.70 -4.54
N LEU A 21 3.28 2.35 -5.29
CA LEU A 21 4.49 1.75 -4.73
C LEU A 21 5.21 2.68 -3.73
N GLY A 22 5.20 4.00 -3.97
CA GLY A 22 5.88 4.99 -3.12
C GLY A 22 5.03 5.50 -1.95
N LEU A 23 3.71 5.43 -2.05
CA LEU A 23 2.79 5.89 -1.01
C LEU A 23 2.74 4.92 0.20
N PRO A 24 2.36 5.41 1.39
CA PRO A 24 2.17 4.55 2.57
C PRO A 24 0.95 3.64 2.39
N TRP A 25 1.14 2.36 2.75
CA TRP A 25 0.13 1.28 2.77
C TRP A 25 -0.21 0.82 4.19
N SER A 26 0.35 1.46 5.20
CA SER A 26 -0.09 1.35 6.58
C SER A 26 0.02 2.71 7.27
N ALA A 27 -0.84 2.94 8.26
CA ALA A 27 -0.71 4.10 9.13
C ALA A 27 0.34 3.81 10.21
N SER A 28 1.07 4.85 10.62
CA SER A 28 1.99 4.75 11.74
C SER A 28 1.20 4.51 13.02
N THR A 29 1.60 3.51 13.80
CA THR A 29 1.10 3.32 15.17
C THR A 29 2.15 3.71 16.20
N LEU A 30 3.25 4.34 15.76
CA LEU A 30 4.30 4.83 16.65
C LEU A 30 3.71 5.83 17.64
N GLN A 31 3.75 5.45 18.91
CA GLN A 31 3.44 6.30 20.04
C GLN A 31 4.71 6.46 20.87
N HIS A 32 5.02 7.72 21.21
CA HIS A 32 6.10 8.03 22.12
C HIS A 32 5.54 8.16 23.53
N ILE A 33 5.97 7.27 24.43
CA ILE A 33 5.70 7.41 25.87
C ILE A 33 6.87 8.19 26.47
N PRO A 34 6.66 9.44 26.93
CA PRO A 34 7.72 10.23 27.50
C PRO A 34 8.26 9.56 28.77
N GLY A 35 9.57 9.70 28.97
CA GLY A 35 10.21 9.26 30.21
C GLY A 35 9.77 10.12 31.39
N TRP A 36 10.06 9.62 32.60
CA TRP A 36 9.79 10.36 33.82
C TRP A 36 10.95 10.21 34.80
N TYR A 37 11.09 11.19 35.68
CA TYR A 37 12.11 11.23 36.72
C TYR A 37 11.43 11.42 38.07
N SER A 38 11.75 10.54 39.02
CA SER A 38 11.35 10.70 40.42
C SER A 38 12.59 11.08 41.23
N PRO A 39 12.62 12.29 41.82
CA PRO A 39 13.73 12.70 42.64
C PRO A 39 13.80 11.84 43.90
N GLY A 40 15.02 11.51 44.32
CA GLY A 40 15.26 10.93 45.63
C GLY A 40 14.93 11.95 46.72
N PHE A 41 14.76 11.46 47.94
CA PHE A 41 14.52 12.29 49.11
C PHE A 41 15.46 11.92 50.24
N CYS A 42 15.80 12.89 51.07
CA CYS A 42 16.63 12.70 52.24
C CYS A 42 15.78 12.85 53.50
N THR A 43 15.90 11.89 54.41
CA THR A 43 15.23 11.92 55.71
C THR A 43 16.27 12.00 56.83
N PRO A 44 16.13 12.93 57.78
CA PRO A 44 16.98 12.96 58.96
C PRO A 44 16.69 11.76 59.86
N ASN A 45 17.73 11.06 60.30
CA ASN A 45 17.66 10.01 61.28
C ASN A 45 17.94 10.60 62.67
N PHE A 46 16.89 10.81 63.45
CA PHE A 46 16.97 11.47 64.76
C PHE A 46 17.66 10.64 65.84
N TYR A 47 17.90 9.35 65.61
CA TYR A 47 18.56 8.46 66.57
C TYR A 47 20.08 8.39 66.37
N SER A 48 20.56 8.48 65.13
CA SER A 48 21.98 8.47 64.78
C SER A 48 22.56 9.85 64.49
N GLY A 49 21.72 10.88 64.33
CA GLY A 49 22.15 12.22 63.91
C GLY A 49 22.65 12.27 62.46
N THR A 50 22.37 11.23 61.66
CA THR A 50 22.76 11.14 60.24
C THR A 50 21.60 11.54 59.32
N VAL A 51 21.91 11.76 58.04
CA VAL A 51 20.90 11.99 56.99
C VAL A 51 20.94 10.80 56.04
N ASP A 52 19.81 10.10 55.92
CA ASP A 52 19.67 8.97 55.02
C ASP A 52 19.00 9.45 53.73
N CYS A 53 19.68 9.31 52.59
CA CYS A 53 19.17 9.72 51.29
C CYS A 53 18.83 8.51 50.42
N THR A 54 17.67 8.54 49.80
CA THR A 54 17.31 7.60 48.74
C THR A 54 17.82 8.12 47.40
N ALA A 55 18.28 7.21 46.54
CA ALA A 55 18.66 7.57 45.18
C ALA A 55 17.40 7.95 44.37
N GLY A 56 17.54 8.94 43.49
CA GLY A 56 16.51 9.24 42.51
C GLY A 56 16.38 8.11 41.48
N TYR A 57 15.21 7.99 40.88
CA TYR A 57 14.91 7.00 39.84
C TYR A 57 14.60 7.70 38.53
N PHE A 58 15.23 7.23 37.45
CA PHE A 58 14.99 7.70 36.09
C PHE A 58 14.43 6.57 35.24
N SER A 59 13.25 6.79 34.66
CA SER A 59 12.69 5.90 33.64
C SER A 59 12.85 6.54 32.28
N PRO A 60 13.70 6.00 31.38
CA PRO A 60 13.76 6.49 30.01
C PRO A 60 12.40 6.28 29.33
N GLY A 61 12.03 7.22 28.47
CA GLY A 61 10.84 7.06 27.62
C GLY A 61 11.03 5.92 26.63
N MET A 62 9.92 5.42 26.09
CA MET A 62 9.96 4.36 25.09
C MET A 62 9.03 4.68 23.92
N THR A 63 9.43 4.24 22.73
CA THR A 63 8.56 4.22 21.56
C THR A 63 7.92 2.85 21.42
N LEU A 64 6.60 2.83 21.31
CA LEU A 64 5.81 1.61 21.09
C LEU A 64 5.07 1.72 19.77
N GLY A 65 4.76 0.57 19.16
CA GLY A 65 4.09 0.49 17.88
C GLY A 65 5.03 0.24 16.70
N SER A 66 4.48 0.35 15.49
CA SER A 66 5.18 0.11 14.24
C SER A 66 5.19 1.38 13.38
N GLY A 67 6.31 1.64 12.70
CA GLY A 67 6.39 2.67 11.69
C GLY A 67 5.49 2.39 10.48
N GLU A 68 5.33 3.41 9.63
CA GLU A 68 4.60 3.28 8.36
C GLU A 68 5.31 2.29 7.45
N ALA A 69 4.54 1.37 6.87
CA ALA A 69 5.02 0.48 5.83
C ALA A 69 4.71 1.13 4.47
N HIS A 70 5.75 1.49 3.75
CA HIS A 70 5.63 1.84 2.34
C HIS A 70 5.27 0.59 1.53
N GLY A 71 4.58 0.77 0.39
CA GLY A 71 4.16 -0.35 -0.47
C GLY A 71 5.29 -1.32 -0.84
N VAL A 72 6.53 -0.83 -0.90
CA VAL A 72 7.77 -1.61 -1.15
C VAL A 72 8.07 -2.68 -0.09
N HIS A 73 7.54 -2.52 1.12
CA HIS A 73 7.75 -3.43 2.25
C HIS A 73 6.59 -4.40 2.47
N VAL A 74 5.52 -4.29 1.67
CA VAL A 74 4.30 -5.08 1.84
C VAL A 74 4.18 -6.13 0.72
N VAL A 75 3.51 -7.25 1.00
CA VAL A 75 3.23 -8.33 0.02
C VAL A 75 2.58 -7.78 -1.28
N ALA A 76 1.82 -6.68 -1.18
CA ALA A 76 1.26 -5.95 -2.32
C ALA A 76 2.29 -5.55 -3.38
N ARG A 77 3.58 -5.36 -3.03
CA ARG A 77 4.62 -4.99 -4.01
C ARG A 77 4.74 -5.99 -5.15
N VAL A 78 4.62 -7.29 -4.85
CA VAL A 78 4.81 -8.35 -5.85
C VAL A 78 3.68 -8.29 -6.88
N PHE A 79 2.47 -8.00 -6.41
CA PHE A 79 1.30 -7.82 -7.27
C PHE A 79 1.37 -6.53 -8.08
N LEU A 80 1.84 -5.42 -7.49
CA LEU A 80 2.03 -4.15 -8.22
C LEU A 80 3.11 -4.26 -9.30
N VAL A 81 4.27 -4.84 -8.96
CA VAL A 81 5.37 -5.06 -9.92
C VAL A 81 4.93 -6.07 -11.00
N GLY A 82 4.26 -7.15 -10.61
CA GLY A 82 3.68 -8.11 -11.55
C GLY A 82 2.67 -7.45 -12.50
N ALA A 83 1.82 -6.56 -12.00
CA ALA A 83 0.88 -5.80 -12.82
C ALA A 83 1.60 -4.87 -13.80
N LEU A 84 2.67 -4.19 -13.39
CA LEU A 84 3.49 -3.37 -14.29
C LEU A 84 4.14 -4.21 -15.41
N VAL A 85 4.65 -5.40 -15.08
CA VAL A 85 5.18 -6.35 -16.07
C VAL A 85 4.07 -6.80 -17.03
N LEU A 86 2.88 -7.13 -16.51
CA LEU A 86 1.73 -7.51 -17.31
C LEU A 86 1.26 -6.39 -18.24
N ILE A 87 1.28 -5.14 -17.80
CA ILE A 87 1.03 -3.97 -18.66
C ILE A 87 2.07 -3.90 -19.78
N GLY A 88 3.35 -4.07 -19.47
CA GLY A 88 4.42 -4.12 -20.48
C GLY A 88 4.21 -5.24 -21.51
N CYS A 89 3.83 -6.43 -21.03
CA CYS A 89 3.45 -7.56 -21.90
C CYS A 89 2.21 -7.27 -22.74
N ALA A 90 1.19 -6.63 -22.17
CA ALA A 90 -0.03 -6.24 -22.88
C ALA A 90 0.28 -5.23 -24.01
N LEU A 91 1.17 -4.27 -23.75
CA LEU A 91 1.65 -3.31 -24.74
C LEU A 91 2.46 -4.00 -25.85
N ARG A 92 3.31 -4.97 -25.51
CA ARG A 92 4.13 -5.71 -26.47
C ARG A 92 3.32 -6.67 -27.33
N LEU A 93 2.38 -7.40 -26.72
CA LEU A 93 1.54 -8.41 -27.38
C LEU A 93 0.25 -7.83 -27.99
N ARG A 94 -0.08 -6.56 -27.69
CA ARG A 94 -1.31 -5.86 -28.13
C ARG A 94 -2.60 -6.65 -27.83
N GLN A 95 -2.62 -7.36 -26.71
CA GLN A 95 -3.75 -8.18 -26.30
C GLN A 95 -4.43 -7.56 -25.07
N PRO A 96 -5.69 -7.12 -25.17
CA PRO A 96 -6.39 -6.40 -24.08
C PRO A 96 -6.73 -7.30 -22.89
N VAL A 97 -6.77 -8.62 -23.08
CA VAL A 97 -7.02 -9.61 -22.02
C VAL A 97 -6.00 -9.46 -20.88
N TRP A 98 -4.74 -9.18 -21.20
CA TRP A 98 -3.69 -9.00 -20.20
C TRP A 98 -3.91 -7.79 -19.29
N LEU A 99 -4.59 -6.73 -19.77
CA LEU A 99 -4.94 -5.58 -18.94
C LEU A 99 -5.98 -5.95 -17.89
N SER A 100 -6.97 -6.78 -18.26
CA SER A 100 -7.98 -7.27 -17.30
C SER A 100 -7.37 -8.20 -16.24
N VAL A 101 -6.42 -9.06 -16.64
CA VAL A 101 -5.67 -9.92 -15.73
C VAL A 101 -4.81 -9.09 -14.78
N ALA A 102 -4.13 -8.05 -15.29
CA ALA A 102 -3.35 -7.12 -14.48
C ALA A 102 -4.21 -6.40 -13.44
N GLY A 103 -5.37 -5.85 -13.84
CA GLY A 103 -6.31 -5.22 -12.91
C GLY A 103 -6.82 -6.17 -11.83
N GLY A 104 -7.14 -7.42 -12.21
CA GLY A 104 -7.53 -8.46 -11.27
C GLY A 104 -6.43 -8.84 -10.29
N ALA A 105 -5.18 -8.95 -10.75
CA ALA A 105 -4.03 -9.24 -9.89
C ALA A 105 -3.79 -8.13 -8.85
N VAL A 106 -3.96 -6.86 -9.23
CA VAL A 106 -3.85 -5.73 -8.29
C VAL A 106 -4.96 -5.80 -7.24
N LEU A 107 -6.21 -6.04 -7.64
CA LEU A 107 -7.33 -6.18 -6.69
C LEU A 107 -7.11 -7.34 -5.71
N LEU A 108 -6.65 -8.48 -6.21
CA LEU A 108 -6.35 -9.64 -5.37
C LEU A 108 -5.21 -9.34 -4.38
N GLY A 109 -4.17 -8.63 -4.83
CA GLY A 109 -3.09 -8.16 -3.97
C GLY A 109 -3.59 -7.25 -2.84
N ILE A 110 -4.46 -6.29 -3.17
CA ILE A 110 -5.09 -5.39 -2.18
C ILE A 110 -5.92 -6.18 -1.17
N LEU A 111 -6.73 -7.14 -1.64
CA LEU A 111 -7.59 -7.97 -0.78
C LEU A 111 -6.76 -8.80 0.20
N LEU A 112 -5.64 -9.38 -0.27
CA LEU A 112 -4.73 -10.17 0.56
C LEU A 112 -3.99 -9.32 1.61
N THR A 113 -3.70 -8.05 1.32
CA THR A 113 -3.07 -7.14 2.28
C THR A 113 -4.03 -6.54 3.30
N GLY A 114 -5.34 -6.69 3.10
CA GLY A 114 -6.37 -6.07 3.93
C GLY A 114 -6.66 -4.63 3.50
N LEU A 115 -7.94 -4.26 3.60
CA LEU A 115 -8.42 -2.93 3.25
C LEU A 115 -8.17 -1.96 4.42
N ALA A 116 -7.29 -1.01 4.21
CA ALA A 116 -7.05 0.09 5.11
C ALA A 116 -7.00 1.34 4.22
N ALA A 117 -8.01 2.23 4.33
CA ALA A 117 -8.25 3.34 3.42
C ALA A 117 -7.11 4.39 3.42
N GLN A 118 -5.95 4.03 2.86
CA GLN A 118 -4.73 4.80 2.82
C GLN A 118 -4.42 5.21 1.38
N GLY A 119 -3.62 6.27 1.23
CA GLY A 119 -3.29 6.85 -0.07
C GLY A 119 -2.74 5.82 -1.07
N GLY A 120 -1.87 4.91 -0.63
CA GLY A 120 -1.33 3.85 -1.50
C GLY A 120 -2.40 2.88 -2.01
N GLN A 121 -3.33 2.46 -1.16
CA GLN A 121 -4.43 1.57 -1.54
C GLN A 121 -5.41 2.26 -2.50
N LEU A 122 -5.75 3.52 -2.24
CA LEU A 122 -6.63 4.30 -3.10
C LEU A 122 -6.04 4.51 -4.51
N ALA A 123 -4.75 4.82 -4.59
CA ALA A 123 -4.03 4.94 -5.87
C ALA A 123 -3.99 3.61 -6.63
N ALA A 124 -3.75 2.49 -5.93
CA ALA A 124 -3.76 1.15 -6.52
C ALA A 124 -5.16 0.74 -7.00
N LEU A 125 -6.21 1.05 -6.24
CA LEU A 125 -7.60 0.81 -6.65
C LEU A 125 -7.97 1.62 -7.90
N ALA A 126 -7.61 2.91 -7.94
CA ALA A 126 -7.85 3.75 -9.11
C ALA A 126 -7.11 3.21 -10.34
N GLY A 127 -5.85 2.79 -10.18
CA GLY A 127 -5.06 2.15 -11.24
C GLY A 127 -5.68 0.84 -11.73
N ALA A 128 -6.15 -0.01 -10.81
CA ALA A 128 -6.82 -1.27 -11.14
C ALA A 128 -8.14 -1.05 -11.88
N ALA A 129 -8.96 -0.07 -11.44
CA ALA A 129 -10.20 0.29 -12.11
C ALA A 129 -9.97 0.76 -13.55
N LEU A 130 -8.95 1.57 -13.78
CA LEU A 130 -8.57 2.02 -15.12
C LEU A 130 -8.09 0.88 -16.02
N LEU A 131 -7.32 -0.08 -15.48
CA LEU A 131 -6.88 -1.28 -16.22
C LEU A 131 -8.05 -2.18 -16.61
N LEU A 132 -8.99 -2.41 -15.68
CA LEU A 132 -10.19 -3.18 -15.93
C LEU A 132 -11.08 -2.50 -16.98
N TYR A 133 -11.27 -1.18 -16.85
CA TYR A 133 -12.00 -0.40 -17.83
C TYR A 133 -11.37 -0.51 -19.23
N ALA A 134 -10.05 -0.33 -19.35
CA ALA A 134 -9.35 -0.47 -20.61
C ALA A 134 -9.48 -1.88 -21.21
N GLY A 135 -9.35 -2.93 -20.39
CA GLY A 135 -9.49 -4.32 -20.83
C GLY A 135 -10.92 -4.71 -21.24
N LEU A 136 -11.94 -4.17 -20.57
CA LEU A 136 -13.35 -4.42 -20.87
C LEU A 136 -13.84 -3.61 -22.09
N ALA A 137 -13.47 -2.33 -22.18
CA ALA A 137 -13.85 -1.45 -23.28
C ALA A 137 -13.31 -1.95 -24.64
N ASP A 138 -12.11 -2.55 -24.64
CA ASP A 138 -11.54 -3.16 -25.84
C ASP A 138 -12.17 -4.53 -26.18
N ARG A 139 -12.75 -5.24 -25.19
CA ARG A 139 -13.45 -6.52 -25.39
C ARG A 139 -14.84 -6.35 -26.01
N GLU A 140 -15.64 -5.39 -25.54
CA GLU A 140 -17.01 -5.17 -26.01
C GLU A 140 -17.08 -4.75 -27.49
N ARG A 141 -15.99 -4.22 -28.03
CA ARG A 141 -15.90 -3.76 -29.43
C ARG A 141 -15.20 -4.74 -30.35
N ALA A 142 -14.75 -5.89 -29.85
CA ALA A 142 -14.32 -6.98 -30.71
C ALA A 142 -15.57 -7.46 -31.48
N PRO A 143 -15.54 -7.51 -32.82
CA PRO A 143 -16.71 -7.90 -33.61
C PRO A 143 -17.17 -9.26 -33.12
N ARG A 144 -18.41 -9.31 -32.60
CA ARG A 144 -19.07 -10.53 -32.18
C ARG A 144 -19.03 -11.45 -33.40
N ALA A 145 -18.17 -12.46 -33.38
CA ALA A 145 -18.11 -13.50 -34.42
C ALA A 145 -19.33 -14.43 -34.29
N ASP A 146 -20.51 -13.85 -34.05
CA ASP A 146 -21.77 -14.55 -34.04
C ASP A 146 -22.24 -14.58 -35.49
N GLY A 147 -21.73 -15.57 -36.21
CA GLY A 147 -22.14 -15.92 -37.57
C GLY A 147 -23.56 -16.49 -37.61
N ARG A 148 -24.52 -15.84 -36.95
CA ARG A 148 -25.94 -16.16 -37.09
C ARG A 148 -26.53 -15.35 -38.23
N VAL A 149 -26.41 -15.90 -39.43
CA VAL A 149 -27.43 -15.71 -40.46
C VAL A 149 -28.67 -16.44 -39.94
N LEU A 150 -29.57 -15.70 -39.29
CA LEU A 150 -30.91 -16.21 -39.03
C LEU A 150 -31.66 -16.20 -40.39
N PRO A 151 -32.26 -17.34 -40.79
CA PRO A 151 -33.06 -17.43 -42.01
C PRO A 151 -34.35 -16.60 -41.92
#